data_AF-A0A1Y5GNM9-F1
#
_entry.id   AF-A0A1Y5GNM9-F1
#
_cell.length_a   1.000
_cell.length_b   1.000
_cell.length_c   1.000
_cell.angle_alpha   90.00
_cell.angle_beta   90.00
_cell.angle_gamma   90.00
#
_symmetry.space_group_name_H-M   'P 1'
#
loop_
_entity.id
_entity.type
_entity.pdbx_description
1 polymer ?
#
loop_
_entity_poly.entity_id
_entity_poly.type
_entity_poly.pdbx_seq_one_letter_code
_entity_poly.pdbx_strand_id
1 'polypeptide(L)'
;MTNLSKMFLLLITASLASHVNAVVIMDLDAGVLDGAYVGSLDTYLIEGPKQGSTTSEETWVQSNGFSDLFFTGTKDEPVTYYDTDTANVIAFMLPDSPDYFLIKNAEFNALFQNNSLQQWGVFDITDLSEDFNIAIGKNMISHVTNFDDITTEIPEPNTLLLIFMGLILLGRFRTTNS
;
A
#
# COMPACT_ATOMS: atom_id res chain seq x y z
N MET A 1 -33.43 35.09 -0.17
CA MET A 1 -32.26 34.62 0.59
C MET A 1 -32.02 33.11 0.36
N THR A 2 -31.94 32.65 -0.89
CA THR A 2 -32.08 31.20 -1.23
C THR A 2 -30.92 30.61 -2.04
N ASN A 3 -29.93 31.42 -2.41
CA ASN A 3 -28.79 30.95 -3.22
C ASN A 3 -27.46 30.87 -2.44
N LEU A 4 -27.40 31.45 -1.24
CA LEU A 4 -26.15 31.51 -0.46
C LEU A 4 -25.90 30.21 0.34
N SER A 5 -26.95 29.50 0.80
CA SER A 5 -26.77 28.24 1.54
C SER A 5 -26.43 27.05 0.64
N LYS A 6 -26.90 27.05 -0.62
CA LYS A 6 -26.53 26.02 -1.61
C LYS A 6 -25.07 26.15 -2.07
N MET A 7 -24.54 27.38 -2.07
CA MET A 7 -23.15 27.66 -2.44
C MET A 7 -22.16 27.28 -1.34
N PHE A 8 -22.59 27.25 -0.07
CA PHE A 8 -21.75 26.84 1.05
C PHE A 8 -21.67 25.33 1.23
N LEU A 9 -22.73 24.58 0.86
CA LEU A 9 -22.72 23.11 0.93
C LEU A 9 -21.88 22.45 -0.18
N LEU A 10 -21.73 23.10 -1.34
CA LEU A 10 -20.91 22.60 -2.45
C LEU A 10 -19.40 22.85 -2.24
N LEU A 11 -19.03 23.80 -1.36
CA LEU A 11 -17.63 24.16 -1.13
C LEU A 11 -16.92 23.24 -0.13
N ILE A 12 -17.65 22.51 0.72
CA ILE A 12 -17.08 21.64 1.76
C ILE A 12 -16.69 20.26 1.20
N THR A 13 -17.25 19.83 0.06
CA THR A 13 -16.94 18.53 -0.55
C THR A 13 -15.76 18.54 -1.52
N ALA A 14 -15.14 19.69 -1.78
CA ALA A 14 -14.09 19.83 -2.81
C ALA A 14 -12.66 19.93 -2.24
N SER A 15 -12.45 19.89 -0.92
CA SER A 15 -11.13 20.15 -0.31
C SER A 15 -10.39 18.92 0.23
N LEU A 16 -10.73 17.71 -0.23
CA LEU A 16 -9.98 16.48 0.05
C LEU A 16 -9.66 15.76 -1.27
N ALA A 17 -9.05 16.48 -2.22
CA ALA A 17 -8.30 15.80 -3.26
C ALA A 17 -6.94 15.43 -2.66
N SER A 18 -6.84 14.25 -2.04
CA SER A 18 -5.55 13.65 -1.76
C SER A 18 -4.84 13.42 -3.09
N HIS A 19 -3.69 14.07 -3.29
CA HIS A 19 -2.82 13.75 -4.42
C HIS A 19 -2.24 12.36 -4.18
N VAL A 20 -2.81 11.34 -4.82
CA VAL A 20 -2.13 10.05 -4.96
C VAL A 20 -1.14 10.23 -6.12
N ASN A 21 0.13 10.43 -5.80
CA ASN A 21 1.19 10.38 -6.79
C ASN A 21 1.41 8.90 -7.12
N ALA A 22 0.99 8.50 -8.31
CA ALA A 22 1.30 7.18 -8.83
C ALA A 22 2.72 7.20 -9.40
N VAL A 23 3.50 6.21 -9.04
CA VAL A 23 4.82 5.89 -9.56
C VAL A 23 4.65 5.01 -10.79
N VAL A 24 5.53 5.20 -11.77
CA VAL A 24 5.52 4.49 -13.05
C VAL A 24 6.87 3.80 -13.23
N ILE A 25 6.87 2.56 -13.72
CA ILE A 25 8.12 1.90 -14.11
C ILE A 25 8.73 2.65 -15.31
N MET A 26 9.99 3.05 -15.18
CA MET A 26 10.79 3.61 -16.27
C MET A 26 12.11 2.85 -16.34
N ASP A 27 12.02 1.62 -16.82
CA ASP A 27 13.13 0.70 -16.92
C ASP A 27 13.08 0.03 -18.29
N LEU A 28 14.11 0.28 -19.09
CA LEU A 28 14.21 -0.25 -20.46
C LEU A 28 14.31 -1.79 -20.47
N ASP A 29 14.78 -2.40 -19.39
CA ASP A 29 14.88 -3.85 -19.25
C ASP A 29 13.56 -4.47 -18.73
N ALA A 30 12.56 -3.67 -18.34
CA ALA A 30 11.25 -4.13 -17.87
C ALA A 30 10.33 -4.66 -19.00
N GLY A 31 10.70 -4.48 -20.26
CA GLY A 31 9.98 -5.03 -21.41
C GLY A 31 8.54 -4.52 -21.50
N VAL A 32 7.56 -5.41 -21.36
CA VAL A 32 6.12 -5.03 -21.41
C VAL A 32 5.65 -4.24 -20.18
N LEU A 33 6.46 -4.20 -19.13
CA LEU A 33 6.16 -3.48 -17.90
C LEU A 33 6.69 -2.04 -17.90
N ASP A 34 7.50 -1.65 -18.89
CA ASP A 34 7.95 -0.27 -19.06
C ASP A 34 6.73 0.65 -19.30
N GLY A 35 6.62 1.72 -18.51
CA GLY A 35 5.46 2.60 -18.48
C GLY A 35 4.26 2.08 -17.67
N ALA A 36 4.37 0.96 -16.97
CA ALA A 36 3.30 0.45 -16.12
C ALA A 36 3.17 1.27 -14.82
N TYR A 37 1.93 1.58 -14.43
CA TYR A 37 1.61 2.20 -13.15
C TYR A 37 1.71 1.15 -12.03
N VAL A 38 2.44 1.47 -10.96
CA VAL A 38 2.69 0.56 -9.83
C VAL A 38 2.09 1.03 -8.50
N GLY A 39 1.33 2.12 -8.52
CA GLY A 39 0.68 2.68 -7.34
C GLY A 39 1.52 3.75 -6.67
N SER A 40 1.36 3.96 -5.37
CA SER A 40 2.10 4.98 -4.62
C SER A 40 3.26 4.38 -3.83
N LEU A 41 4.14 5.25 -3.33
CA LEU A 41 5.20 4.86 -2.41
C LEU A 41 4.62 4.21 -1.14
N ASP A 42 5.25 3.12 -0.70
CA ASP A 42 4.96 2.40 0.53
C ASP A 42 5.61 3.08 1.74
N THR A 43 5.04 2.84 2.92
CA THR A 43 5.50 3.50 4.13
C THR A 43 6.61 2.68 4.79
N TYR A 44 7.81 3.23 4.89
CA TYR A 44 8.88 2.66 5.72
C TYR A 44 8.48 2.66 7.20
N LEU A 45 8.66 1.53 7.88
CA LEU A 45 8.33 1.38 9.29
C LEU A 45 9.56 1.19 10.17
N ILE A 46 10.37 0.17 9.87
CA ILE A 46 11.52 -0.19 10.68
C ILE A 46 12.52 -1.07 9.91
N GLU A 47 13.80 -0.91 10.23
CA GLU A 47 14.89 -1.79 9.79
C GLU A 47 15.56 -2.51 10.97
N GLY A 48 16.22 -3.62 10.68
CA GLY A 48 16.95 -4.39 11.69
C GLY A 48 17.91 -5.42 11.11
N PRO A 49 18.57 -6.20 11.98
CA PRO A 49 19.44 -7.28 11.54
C PRO A 49 18.62 -8.39 10.89
N LYS A 50 19.19 -9.00 9.84
CA LYS A 50 18.56 -10.09 9.10
C LYS A 50 18.12 -11.22 10.02
N GLN A 51 16.86 -11.62 9.82
CA GLN A 51 16.28 -12.81 10.45
C GLN A 51 16.44 -14.03 9.54
N GLY A 52 16.84 -15.17 10.12
CA GLY A 52 17.24 -16.37 9.37
C GLY A 52 16.09 -17.27 8.89
N SER A 53 14.85 -17.08 9.38
CA SER A 53 13.68 -17.86 9.01
C SER A 53 12.41 -17.02 9.05
N THR A 54 11.35 -17.44 8.37
CA THR A 54 10.05 -16.74 8.38
C THR A 54 9.46 -16.65 9.78
N THR A 55 9.62 -17.69 10.60
CA THR A 55 9.24 -17.66 12.02
C THR A 55 10.03 -16.62 12.81
N SER A 56 11.33 -16.48 12.54
CA SER A 56 12.17 -15.45 13.17
C SER A 56 11.80 -14.05 12.69
N GLU A 57 11.43 -13.89 11.42
CA GLU A 57 10.94 -12.62 10.86
C GLU A 57 9.65 -12.18 11.54
N GLU A 58 8.66 -13.07 11.61
CA GLU A 58 7.39 -12.81 12.27
C GLU A 58 7.60 -12.44 13.74
N THR A 59 8.41 -13.24 14.46
CA THR A 59 8.75 -12.93 15.86
C THR A 59 9.41 -11.57 16.00
N TRP A 60 10.33 -11.22 15.08
CA TRP A 60 11.00 -9.92 15.09
C TRP A 60 10.02 -8.78 14.81
N VAL A 61 9.17 -8.88 13.80
CA VAL A 61 8.12 -7.90 13.48
C VAL A 61 7.22 -7.68 14.70
N GLN A 62 6.70 -8.77 15.29
CA GLN A 62 5.84 -8.72 16.47
C GLN A 62 6.56 -8.09 17.68
N SER A 63 7.84 -8.37 17.86
CA SER A 63 8.64 -7.78 18.95
C SER A 63 8.87 -6.27 18.82
N ASN A 64 8.74 -5.73 17.59
CA ASN A 64 8.88 -4.32 17.29
C ASN A 64 7.55 -3.54 17.31
N GLY A 65 6.49 -4.10 17.92
CA GLY A 65 5.23 -3.40 18.13
C GLY A 65 4.14 -3.72 17.10
N PHE A 66 4.39 -4.69 16.21
CA PHE A 66 3.44 -5.16 15.21
C PHE A 66 2.92 -6.56 15.55
N SER A 67 2.40 -6.74 16.77
CA SER A 67 1.99 -8.05 17.31
C SER A 67 0.89 -8.75 16.51
N ASP A 68 0.17 -7.97 15.72
CA ASP A 68 -1.03 -8.38 14.99
C ASP A 68 -0.71 -8.78 13.54
N LEU A 69 0.57 -8.71 13.15
CA LEU A 69 1.06 -9.13 11.83
C LEU A 69 1.46 -10.60 11.84
N PHE A 70 1.00 -11.33 10.83
CA PHE A 70 1.28 -12.76 10.65
C PHE A 70 1.75 -13.05 9.23
N PHE A 71 2.66 -14.01 9.09
CA PHE A 71 3.16 -14.43 7.79
C PHE A 71 2.04 -15.05 6.94
N THR A 72 1.83 -14.53 5.73
CA THR A 72 0.72 -14.98 4.86
C THR A 72 0.99 -16.30 4.13
N GLY A 73 2.20 -16.84 4.24
CA GLY A 73 2.61 -18.07 3.56
C GLY A 73 3.38 -17.84 2.27
N THR A 74 3.45 -16.60 1.78
CA THR A 74 4.12 -16.28 0.51
C THR A 74 5.48 -15.64 0.73
N LYS A 75 6.48 -16.23 0.09
CA LYS A 75 7.89 -15.79 0.12
C LYS A 75 8.49 -15.93 -1.27
N ASP A 76 8.93 -14.82 -1.85
CA ASP A 76 9.52 -14.80 -3.20
C ASP A 76 11.04 -14.74 -3.16
N GLU A 77 11.69 -15.64 -3.92
CA GLU A 77 13.14 -15.66 -4.18
C GLU A 77 13.42 -16.24 -5.58
N PRO A 78 14.20 -15.57 -6.44
CA PRO A 78 14.69 -14.19 -6.35
C PRO A 78 13.63 -13.15 -6.71
N VAL A 79 13.77 -11.93 -6.21
CA VAL A 79 12.84 -10.82 -6.51
C VAL A 79 13.39 -9.98 -7.67
N THR A 80 12.57 -9.81 -8.71
CA THR A 80 12.86 -8.87 -9.81
C THR A 80 12.32 -7.50 -9.44
N TYR A 81 13.18 -6.48 -9.54
CA TYR A 81 12.84 -5.08 -9.28
C TYR A 81 13.11 -4.25 -10.54
N TYR A 82 12.43 -3.12 -10.62
CA TYR A 82 12.46 -2.21 -11.76
C TYR A 82 12.68 -0.78 -11.28
N ASP A 83 13.43 -0.03 -12.06
CA ASP A 83 13.57 1.41 -11.87
C ASP A 83 12.26 2.13 -12.21
N THR A 84 12.02 3.25 -11.52
CA THR A 84 10.80 4.02 -11.68
C THR A 84 11.06 5.41 -12.23
N ASP A 85 10.00 6.16 -12.48
CA ASP A 85 10.05 7.55 -12.88
C ASP A 85 10.56 8.51 -11.80
N THR A 86 10.70 8.01 -10.59
CA THR A 86 11.19 8.76 -9.43
C THR A 86 12.57 8.28 -9.02
N ALA A 87 13.51 9.23 -8.85
CA ALA A 87 14.87 8.90 -8.46
C ALA A 87 14.91 8.18 -7.11
N ASN A 88 15.75 7.14 -7.01
CA ASN A 88 15.90 6.26 -5.84
C ASN A 88 14.66 5.45 -5.45
N VAL A 89 13.58 5.50 -6.23
CA VAL A 89 12.39 4.69 -5.98
C VAL A 89 12.43 3.46 -6.88
N ILE A 90 12.24 2.30 -6.28
CA ILE A 90 12.21 1.02 -6.97
C ILE A 90 10.87 0.32 -6.76
N ALA A 91 10.44 -0.42 -7.78
CA ALA A 91 9.21 -1.18 -7.76
C ALA A 91 9.49 -2.67 -7.98
N PHE A 92 8.75 -3.54 -7.29
CA PHE A 92 8.84 -4.99 -7.48
C PHE A 92 7.46 -5.62 -7.30
N MET A 93 7.22 -6.76 -7.92
CA MET A 93 5.90 -7.38 -7.92
C MET A 93 5.65 -8.14 -6.61
N LEU A 94 4.46 -7.99 -6.06
CA LEU A 94 3.97 -8.70 -4.88
C LEU A 94 2.90 -9.72 -5.32
N PRO A 95 3.02 -11.01 -4.95
CA PRO A 95 2.16 -12.07 -5.46
C PRO A 95 0.70 -11.92 -5.03
N ASP A 96 0.44 -11.39 -3.83
CA ASP A 96 -0.88 -11.40 -3.20
C ASP A 96 -1.36 -10.02 -2.67
N SER A 97 -0.71 -8.91 -3.07
CA SER A 97 -1.01 -7.55 -2.55
C SER A 97 -1.15 -7.51 -1.00
N PRO A 98 -0.14 -7.95 -0.24
CA PRO A 98 -0.22 -7.98 1.22
C PRO A 98 -0.34 -6.59 1.82
N ASP A 99 -0.85 -6.47 3.05
CA ASP A 99 -0.91 -5.19 3.76
C ASP A 99 0.49 -4.68 4.16
N TYR A 100 1.41 -5.61 4.41
CA TYR A 100 2.79 -5.32 4.79
C TYR A 100 3.73 -6.28 4.10
N PHE A 101 4.95 -5.83 3.86
CA PHE A 101 5.99 -6.67 3.31
C PHE A 101 7.34 -6.33 3.92
N LEU A 102 8.23 -7.31 3.93
CA LEU A 102 9.55 -7.19 4.48
C LEU A 102 10.58 -7.50 3.41
N ILE A 103 11.44 -6.53 3.09
CA ILE A 103 12.55 -6.69 2.16
C ILE A 103 13.81 -7.12 2.91
N LYS A 104 14.66 -7.93 2.26
CA LYS A 104 15.88 -8.47 2.88
C LYS A 104 17.09 -8.41 1.97
N ASN A 105 18.24 -8.06 2.52
CA ASN A 105 19.53 -8.28 1.88
C ASN A 105 20.35 -9.35 2.64
N ALA A 106 21.68 -9.36 2.47
CA ALA A 106 22.57 -10.30 3.14
C ALA A 106 22.64 -10.11 4.67
N GLU A 107 22.43 -8.91 5.18
CA GLU A 107 22.74 -8.48 6.56
C GLU A 107 21.56 -7.87 7.32
N PHE A 108 20.57 -7.31 6.62
CA PHE A 108 19.47 -6.53 7.16
C PHE A 108 18.11 -6.98 6.61
N ASN A 109 17.07 -6.61 7.36
CA ASN A 109 15.68 -6.63 6.94
C ASN A 109 15.03 -5.27 7.18
N ALA A 110 14.06 -4.90 6.33
CA ALA A 110 13.27 -3.70 6.51
C ALA A 110 11.80 -3.99 6.24
N LEU A 111 10.93 -3.49 7.12
CA LEU A 111 9.49 -3.65 7.09
C LEU A 111 8.85 -2.39 6.50
N PHE A 112 7.92 -2.61 5.57
CA PHE A 112 7.13 -1.59 4.92
C PHE A 112 5.65 -1.92 5.03
N GLN A 113 4.83 -0.87 5.11
CA GLN A 113 3.39 -0.97 4.92
C GLN A 113 3.06 -0.72 3.46
N ASN A 114 2.37 -1.66 2.83
CA ASN A 114 1.91 -1.53 1.46
C ASN A 114 0.74 -0.53 1.41
N ASN A 115 0.96 0.60 0.77
CA ASN A 115 -0.07 1.63 0.59
C ASN A 115 -0.87 1.40 -0.70
N SER A 116 -0.44 0.45 -1.54
CA SER A 116 -1.02 0.16 -2.83
C SER A 116 -1.97 -1.04 -2.76
N LEU A 117 -3.17 -0.88 -3.33
CA LEU A 117 -4.05 -2.03 -3.61
C LEU A 117 -3.56 -2.87 -4.81
N GLN A 118 -2.45 -2.48 -5.41
CA GLN A 118 -1.85 -3.15 -6.55
C GLN A 118 -0.84 -4.20 -6.08
N GLN A 119 -0.56 -5.17 -6.93
CA GLN A 119 0.40 -6.25 -6.70
C GLN A 119 1.86 -5.75 -6.82
N TRP A 120 2.17 -4.60 -6.22
CA TRP A 120 3.45 -3.91 -6.34
C TRP A 120 3.91 -3.37 -4.99
N GLY A 121 5.16 -3.65 -4.62
CA GLY A 121 5.86 -2.95 -3.56
C GLY A 121 6.73 -1.86 -4.19
N VAL A 122 6.60 -0.64 -3.71
CA VAL A 122 7.26 0.57 -4.21
C VAL A 122 7.89 1.29 -3.03
N PHE A 123 9.23 1.33 -2.94
CA PHE A 123 9.90 2.00 -1.82
C PHE A 123 11.07 2.86 -2.28
N ASP A 124 11.41 3.86 -1.47
CA ASP A 124 12.53 4.75 -1.68
C ASP A 124 13.77 4.18 -0.96
N ILE A 125 14.87 4.04 -1.70
CA ILE A 125 16.13 3.54 -1.16
C ILE A 125 16.69 4.48 -0.08
N THR A 126 16.34 5.77 -0.14
CA THR A 126 16.79 6.78 0.84
C THR A 126 16.13 6.65 2.22
N ASP A 127 15.05 5.87 2.34
CA ASP A 127 14.43 5.56 3.62
C ASP A 127 15.24 4.51 4.42
N LEU A 128 16.16 3.81 3.75
CA LEU A 128 16.99 2.77 4.34
C LEU A 128 18.34 3.34 4.81
N SER A 129 18.94 2.70 5.81
CA SER A 129 20.31 3.03 6.22
C SER A 129 21.31 2.84 5.07
N GLU A 130 22.39 3.64 5.08
CA GLU A 130 23.50 3.49 4.13
C GLU A 130 24.10 2.07 4.17
N ASP A 131 24.05 1.42 5.33
CA ASP A 131 24.51 0.04 5.56
C ASP A 131 23.61 -1.01 4.88
N PHE A 132 22.36 -0.68 4.57
CA PHE A 132 21.46 -1.55 3.81
C PHE A 132 21.96 -1.77 2.37
N ASN A 133 22.93 -0.98 1.89
CA ASN A 133 23.70 -1.18 0.66
C ASN A 133 22.86 -1.64 -0.55
N ILE A 134 21.70 -1.03 -0.71
CA ILE A 134 20.86 -1.23 -1.88
C ILE A 134 21.36 -0.26 -2.96
N ALA A 135 22.16 -0.79 -3.89
CA ALA A 135 22.63 -0.06 -5.06
C ALA A 135 21.87 -0.56 -6.29
N ILE A 136 21.22 0.37 -7.01
CA ILE A 136 20.48 0.10 -8.26
C ILE A 136 21.33 -0.79 -9.19
N GLY A 137 20.78 -1.94 -9.57
CA GLY A 137 21.43 -2.89 -10.48
C GLY A 137 22.32 -3.97 -9.85
N LYS A 138 22.35 -4.14 -8.51
CA LYS A 138 23.05 -5.28 -7.86
C LYS A 138 22.31 -5.85 -6.65
N ASN A 139 21.73 -7.05 -6.79
CA ASN A 139 21.32 -7.98 -5.72
C ASN A 139 20.75 -7.32 -4.46
N MET A 140 19.62 -6.61 -4.62
CA MET A 140 19.07 -5.69 -3.61
C MET A 140 18.06 -6.34 -2.66
N ILE A 141 17.26 -7.29 -3.16
CA ILE A 141 16.21 -7.97 -2.38
C ILE A 141 16.37 -9.47 -2.59
N SER A 142 16.91 -10.14 -1.59
CA SER A 142 16.98 -11.61 -1.57
C SER A 142 15.58 -12.21 -1.44
N HIS A 143 14.70 -11.55 -0.67
CA HIS A 143 13.38 -12.07 -0.33
C HIS A 143 12.41 -10.98 0.05
N VAL A 144 11.14 -11.24 -0.24
CA VAL A 144 10.01 -10.52 0.33
C VAL A 144 9.16 -11.47 1.15
N THR A 145 8.85 -11.07 2.38
CA THR A 145 7.96 -11.80 3.28
C THR A 145 6.70 -10.96 3.49
N ASN A 146 5.55 -11.53 3.16
CA ASN A 146 4.26 -10.86 3.21
C ASN A 146 3.60 -11.03 4.58
N PHE A 147 3.00 -9.96 5.09
CA PHE A 147 2.22 -9.98 6.33
C PHE A 147 0.87 -9.32 6.15
N ASP A 148 -0.15 -9.90 6.78
CA ASP A 148 -1.50 -9.32 6.87
C ASP A 148 -1.81 -8.97 8.33
N ASP A 149 -2.68 -7.97 8.50
CA ASP A 149 -3.18 -7.54 9.80
C ASP A 149 -4.53 -8.22 10.10
N ILE A 150 -4.67 -8.78 11.30
CA ILE A 150 -5.95 -9.34 11.77
C ILE A 150 -7.05 -8.27 11.96
N THR A 151 -6.68 -6.99 11.94
CA THR A 151 -7.55 -5.83 12.18
C THR A 151 -7.95 -5.06 10.93
N THR A 152 -7.77 -5.61 9.71
CA THR A 152 -8.41 -5.05 8.51
C THR A 152 -9.94 -5.24 8.61
N GLU A 153 -10.56 -4.49 9.52
CA GLU A 153 -11.99 -4.27 9.59
C GLU A 153 -12.36 -3.52 8.32
N ILE A 154 -12.80 -4.29 7.32
CA ILE A 154 -13.49 -3.73 6.17
C ILE A 154 -14.59 -2.82 6.73
N PRO A 155 -14.54 -1.49 6.47
CA PRO A 155 -15.58 -0.60 6.98
C PRO A 155 -16.92 -1.13 6.52
N GLU A 156 -17.73 -1.61 7.47
CA GLU A 156 -19.04 -2.13 7.11
C GLU A 156 -19.77 -1.01 6.37
N PRO A 157 -20.36 -1.30 5.18
CA PRO A 157 -21.12 -0.29 4.47
C PRO A 157 -22.15 0.26 5.45
N ASN A 158 -22.25 1.59 5.55
CA ASN A 158 -23.19 2.27 6.46
C ASN A 158 -24.63 1.95 6.03
N THR A 159 -25.08 0.75 6.38
CA THR A 159 -26.36 0.16 5.98
C THR A 159 -27.50 0.98 6.54
N LEU A 160 -27.31 1.64 7.69
CA LEU A 160 -28.23 2.64 8.21
C LEU A 160 -28.42 3.80 7.24
N LEU A 161 -27.33 4.41 6.73
CA LEU A 161 -27.43 5.46 5.72
C LEU A 161 -28.15 4.97 4.46
N LEU A 162 -27.86 3.75 3.99
CA LEU A 162 -28.51 3.16 2.81
C LEU A 162 -30.01 2.93 3.04
N ILE A 163 -30.40 2.46 4.22
CA ILE A 163 -31.80 2.26 4.63
C ILE A 163 -32.52 3.60 4.75
N PHE A 164 -31.89 4.62 5.36
CA PHE A 164 -32.47 5.96 5.46
C PHE A 164 -32.66 6.59 4.08
N MET A 165 -31.69 6.46 3.18
CA MET A 165 -31.84 6.92 1.80
C MET A 165 -32.95 6.16 1.06
N GLY A 166 -33.03 4.84 1.23
CA GLY A 166 -34.09 4.01 0.65
C GLY A 166 -35.49 4.45 1.09
N LEU A 167 -35.68 4.73 2.39
CA LEU A 167 -36.96 5.19 2.94
C LEU A 167 -37.33 6.61 2.47
N ILE A 168 -36.37 7.52 2.36
CA ILE A 168 -36.60 8.87 1.84
C ILE A 168 -37.03 8.82 0.37
N LEU A 169 -36.35 8.01 -0.45
CA LEU A 169 -36.71 7.82 -1.86
C LEU A 169 -38.10 7.20 -2.00
N LEU A 170 -38.42 6.15 -1.23
CA LEU A 170 -39.73 5.52 -1.25
C LEU A 170 -40.85 6.48 -0.81
N GLY A 171 -40.56 7.34 0.18
CA GLY A 171 -41.45 8.40 0.62
C GLY A 171 -41.74 9.43 -0.46
N ARG A 172 -40.75 9.76 -1.31
CA ARG A 172 -40.92 10.70 -2.43
C ARG A 172 -41.67 10.11 -3.62
N PHE A 173 -41.49 8.82 -3.91
CA PHE A 173 -42.26 8.14 -4.97
C PHE A 173 -43.73 7.91 -4.61
N ARG A 174 -44.07 7.87 -3.31
CA ARG A 174 -45.47 7.76 -2.86
C ARG A 174 -46.28 9.05 -3.07
N THR A 175 -45.63 10.22 -3.09
CA THR A 175 -46.30 11.53 -3.19
C THR A 175 -46.50 12.05 -4.60
N THR A 176 -46.05 11.34 -5.64
CA THR A 176 -46.17 11.79 -7.05
C THR A 176 -47.34 11.16 -7.82
N ASN A 177 -48.23 10.41 -7.16
CA ASN A 177 -49.47 9.88 -7.76
C ASN A 177 -50.72 10.46 -7.07
N SER A 178 -50.87 11.78 -7.10
CA SER A 178 -52.12 12.50 -6.81
C SER A 178 -52.35 13.59 -7.86
#